data_AF-A0A7C6X2K3-F1
#
_entry.id   AF-A0A7C6X2K3-F1
#
_cell.length_a   1.000
_cell.length_b   1.000
_cell.length_c   1.000
_cell.angle_alpha   90.00
_cell.angle_beta   90.00
_cell.angle_gamma   90.00
#
_symmetry.space_group_name_H-M   'P 1'
#
loop_
_entity.id
_entity.type
_entity.pdbx_description
1 polymer ?
#
loop_
_entity_poly.entity_id
_entity_poly.type
_entity_poly.pdbx_seq_one_letter_code
_entity_poly.pdbx_strand_id
1 'polypeptide(L)' 'GKRAARSIHAYLGGHGDVVPPSRHERRLSGPINEEKTSRVHAKKAPMSLRLGSFAEVELGFDESMAKREASRCLRCDVKG' A
#
# COMPACT_ATOMS: atom_id res chain seq x y z
N GLY A 1 12.81 -6.62 5.49
CA GLY A 1 13.02 -5.26 4.94
C GLY A 1 13.68 -4.35 5.94
N LYS A 2 12.94 -3.42 6.58
CA LYS A 2 13.52 -2.34 7.41
C LYS A 2 14.50 -2.82 8.49
N ARG A 3 14.14 -3.84 9.28
CA ARG A 3 15.04 -4.43 10.28
C ARG A 3 16.35 -4.94 9.67
N ALA A 4 16.26 -5.69 8.58
CA ALA A 4 17.43 -6.21 7.87
C ALA A 4 18.31 -5.08 7.32
N ALA A 5 17.71 -4.02 6.75
CA ALA A 5 18.46 -2.86 6.27
C ALA A 5 19.24 -2.17 7.41
N ARG A 6 18.63 -2.00 8.59
CA ARG A 6 19.31 -1.47 9.78
C ARG A 6 20.48 -2.35 10.22
N SER A 7 20.25 -3.67 10.28
CA SER A 7 21.29 -4.65 10.66
C SER A 7 22.46 -4.66 9.69
N ILE A 8 22.20 -4.62 8.37
CA ILE A 8 23.26 -4.56 7.35
C ILE A 8 24.05 -3.27 7.48
N HIS A 9 23.39 -2.12 7.64
CA HIS A 9 24.10 -0.85 7.78
C HIS A 9 24.97 -0.82 9.05
N ALA A 10 24.47 -1.36 10.17
CA ALA A 10 25.25 -1.49 11.40
C ALA A 10 26.45 -2.43 11.23
N TYR A 11 26.26 -3.56 10.56
CA TYR A 11 27.32 -4.52 10.27
C TYR A 11 28.44 -3.92 9.39
N LEU A 12 28.09 -3.05 8.44
CA LEU A 12 29.05 -2.36 7.57
C LEU A 12 29.70 -1.12 8.22
N GLY A 13 29.55 -0.93 9.54
CA GLY A 13 30.16 0.17 10.29
C GLY A 13 29.34 1.47 10.37
N GLY A 14 28.09 1.46 9.91
CA GLY A 14 27.15 2.56 10.10
C GLY A 14 26.36 2.48 11.40
N HIS A 15 25.47 3.44 11.65
CA HIS A 15 24.70 3.52 12.91
C HIS A 15 23.34 2.81 12.88
N GLY A 16 22.98 2.20 11.74
CA GLY A 16 21.66 1.58 11.55
C GLY A 16 20.52 2.57 11.23
N ASP A 17 20.82 3.86 11.05
CA ASP A 17 19.84 4.93 10.85
C ASP A 17 19.34 5.08 9.40
N VAL A 18 19.07 3.97 8.73
CA VAL A 18 18.64 3.95 7.31
C VAL A 18 17.14 4.16 7.11
N VAL A 19 16.36 4.12 8.19
CA VAL A 19 14.91 4.37 8.14
C VAL A 19 14.53 5.29 9.29
N PRO A 20 14.12 6.54 9.00
CA PRO A 20 13.69 7.47 10.03
C PRO A 20 12.47 6.93 10.80
N PRO A 21 12.34 7.27 12.10
CA PRO A 21 11.17 6.90 12.87
C PRO A 21 9.91 7.55 12.27
N SER A 22 8.79 6.81 12.33
CA SER A 22 7.49 7.36 11.94
C SER A 22 7.12 8.49 12.89
N ARG A 23 6.78 9.67 12.35
CA ARG A 23 6.24 10.79 13.15
C ARG A 23 4.77 10.59 13.53
N HIS A 24 4.11 9.62 12.91
CA HIS A 24 2.71 9.32 13.13
C HIS A 24 2.55 8.07 13.97
N GLU A 25 1.68 8.16 14.98
CA GLU A 25 1.20 7.01 15.72
C GLU A 25 0.27 6.18 14.83
N ARG A 26 0.51 4.87 14.80
CA ARG A 26 -0.28 3.94 13.97
C ARG A 26 -1.24 3.21 14.87
N ARG A 27 -2.53 3.38 14.62
CA ARG A 27 -3.61 2.69 15.33
C ARG A 27 -4.50 1.93 14.35
N LEU A 28 -5.19 0.92 14.85
CA LEU A 28 -6.29 0.29 14.14
C LEU A 28 -7.45 1.29 14.06
N SER A 29 -8.02 1.44 12.87
CA SER A 29 -9.22 2.26 12.64
C SER A 29 -10.51 1.45 12.76
N GLY A 30 -10.39 0.14 12.95
CA GLY A 30 -11.48 -0.84 13.01
C GLY A 30 -10.93 -2.27 13.08
N PRO A 31 -11.81 -3.29 13.16
CA PRO A 31 -11.40 -4.69 13.13
C PRO A 31 -10.72 -5.05 11.81
N ILE A 32 -9.73 -5.94 11.87
CA ILE A 32 -9.05 -6.46 10.67
C ILE A 32 -9.97 -7.49 10.01
N ASN A 33 -10.19 -7.34 8.71
CA ASN A 33 -10.82 -8.39 7.91
C ASN A 33 -9.76 -9.38 7.44
N GLU A 34 -9.76 -10.58 8.00
CA GLU A 34 -8.84 -11.66 7.62
C GLU A 34 -9.34 -12.51 6.43
N GLU A 35 -10.55 -12.23 5.95
CA GLU A 35 -11.11 -12.91 4.78
C GLU A 35 -10.27 -12.60 3.52
N LYS A 36 -9.80 -13.66 2.87
CA LYS A 36 -9.07 -13.56 1.60
C LYS A 36 -10.04 -13.27 0.47
N THR A 37 -10.22 -11.99 0.15
CA THR A 37 -10.99 -11.56 -1.02
C THR A 37 -10.09 -11.44 -2.27
N SER A 38 -10.65 -11.16 -3.44
CA SER A 38 -9.90 -10.81 -4.65
C SER A 38 -9.54 -9.32 -4.68
N ARG A 39 -8.48 -8.96 -5.43
CA ARG A 39 -8.12 -7.56 -5.66
C ARG A 39 -9.24 -6.85 -6.42
N VAL A 40 -9.59 -5.64 -5.99
CA VAL A 40 -10.48 -4.75 -6.75
C VAL A 40 -9.68 -4.12 -7.90
N HIS A 41 -10.13 -4.30 -9.13
CA HIS A 41 -9.52 -3.68 -10.30
C HIS A 41 -10.16 -2.33 -10.61
N ALA A 42 -9.35 -1.30 -10.81
CA ALA A 42 -9.80 0.02 -11.17
C ALA A 42 -10.50 0.02 -12.52
N LYS A 43 -11.39 1.00 -12.73
CA LYS A 43 -12.07 1.19 -14.01
C LYS A 43 -11.02 1.55 -15.06
N LYS A 44 -11.21 1.10 -16.29
CA LYS A 44 -10.29 1.40 -17.41
C LYS A 44 -11.04 2.07 -18.54
N ALA A 45 -10.37 2.99 -19.22
CA ALA A 45 -10.89 3.59 -20.43
C ALA A 45 -11.11 2.52 -21.51
N PRO A 46 -12.17 2.65 -22.33
CA PRO A 46 -12.38 1.83 -23.52
C PRO A 46 -11.15 1.76 -24.42
N MET A 47 -10.91 0.61 -25.03
CA MET A 47 -9.72 0.38 -25.87
C MET A 47 -9.58 1.40 -27.02
N SER A 48 -10.69 1.85 -27.60
CA SER A 48 -10.70 2.87 -28.66
C SER A 48 -10.04 4.18 -28.23
N LEU A 49 -10.27 4.62 -27.00
CA LEU A 49 -9.63 5.81 -26.45
C LEU A 49 -8.15 5.59 -26.12
N ARG A 50 -7.76 4.34 -25.81
CA ARG A 50 -6.40 3.99 -25.41
C ARG A 50 -5.43 3.86 -26.59
N LEU A 51 -5.91 3.41 -27.74
CA LEU A 51 -5.03 3.05 -28.88
C LEU A 51 -4.57 4.26 -29.71
N GLY A 52 -5.21 5.42 -29.58
CA GLY A 52 -4.92 6.61 -30.39
C GLY A 52 -4.72 7.89 -29.59
N SER A 53 -4.51 7.80 -28.27
CA SER A 53 -4.35 8.98 -27.42
C SER A 53 -3.38 8.72 -26.27
N PHE A 54 -2.96 9.81 -25.62
CA PHE A 54 -2.22 9.79 -24.36
C PHE A 54 -3.14 10.06 -23.16
N ALA A 55 -4.44 9.82 -23.32
CA ALA A 55 -5.41 9.97 -22.23
C ALA A 55 -5.17 8.91 -21.15
N GLU A 56 -5.60 9.24 -19.93
CA GLU A 56 -5.51 8.33 -18.79
C GLU A 56 -6.24 7.00 -19.05
N VAL A 57 -5.52 5.90 -18.84
CA VAL A 57 -6.03 4.54 -19.10
C VAL A 57 -6.75 3.98 -17.89
N GLU A 58 -6.18 4.16 -16.71
CA GLU A 58 -6.74 3.69 -15.45
C GLU A 58 -7.50 4.85 -14.80
N LEU A 59 -8.82 4.75 -14.76
CA LEU A 59 -9.72 5.81 -14.29
C LEU A 59 -9.92 5.78 -12.76
N GLY A 60 -9.08 5.03 -12.05
CA GLY A 60 -9.12 4.89 -10.60
C GLY A 60 -10.33 4.11 -10.05
N PHE A 61 -10.54 4.31 -8.75
CA PHE A 61 -11.63 3.71 -7.98
C PHE A 61 -12.74 4.72 -7.73
N ASP A 62 -13.99 4.25 -7.73
CA ASP A 62 -15.02 4.97 -6.99
C ASP A 62 -14.88 4.70 -5.47
N GLU A 63 -15.61 5.46 -4.67
CA GLU A 63 -15.52 5.37 -3.21
C GLU A 63 -15.78 3.95 -2.68
N SER A 64 -16.75 3.24 -3.28
CA SER A 64 -17.10 1.88 -2.86
C SER A 64 -15.96 0.90 -3.15
N MET A 65 -15.34 1.02 -4.32
CA MET A 65 -14.19 0.22 -4.74
C MET A 65 -12.99 0.50 -3.84
N ALA A 66 -12.72 1.77 -3.54
CA ALA A 66 -11.62 2.19 -2.69
C ALA A 66 -11.77 1.66 -1.27
N LYS A 67 -12.96 1.77 -0.67
CA LYS A 67 -13.26 1.19 0.65
C LYS A 67 -13.07 -0.32 0.66
N ARG A 68 -13.60 -1.04 -0.34
CA ARG A 68 -13.40 -2.49 -0.45
C ARG A 68 -11.93 -2.87 -0.56
N GLU A 69 -11.15 -2.18 -1.38
CA GLU A 69 -9.72 -2.49 -1.53
C GLU A 69 -8.95 -2.16 -0.25
N ALA A 70 -9.21 -1.01 0.38
CA ALA A 70 -8.54 -0.59 1.61
C ALA A 70 -8.83 -1.54 2.79
N SER A 71 -10.05 -2.06 2.89
CA SER A 71 -10.46 -3.03 3.92
C SER A 71 -9.75 -4.39 3.81
N ARG A 72 -9.07 -4.68 2.69
CA ARG A 72 -8.23 -5.89 2.54
C ARG A 72 -6.91 -5.82 3.29
N CYS A 73 -6.50 -4.62 3.75
CA CYS A 73 -5.23 -4.44 4.43
C CYS A 73 -5.25 -5.06 5.83
N LEU A 74 -4.34 -5.99 6.10
CA LEU A 74 -4.20 -6.66 7.40
C LEU A 74 -3.57 -5.77 8.49
N ARG A 75 -3.27 -4.50 8.20
CA ARG A 75 -2.65 -3.54 9.13
C ARG A 75 -1.44 -4.10 9.90
N CYS A 76 -0.59 -4.89 9.21
CA CYS A 76 0.63 -5.48 9.78
C CYS A 76 1.68 -4.45 10.25
N ASP A 77 1.41 -3.17 9.97
CA ASP A 77 2.17 -2.02 10.41
C ASP A 77 1.86 -1.58 11.85
N VAL A 78 0.66 -1.90 12.34
CA VAL A 78 0.25 -1.70 13.74
C VAL A 78 0.70 -2.93 14.51
N LYS A 79 1.74 -2.77 15.32
CA LYS A 79 2.12 -3.83 16.25
C LYS A 79 1.07 -3.87 17.37
N GLY A 80 0.57 -5.06 17.68
CA GLY A 80 0.05 -5.36 19.00
C GLY A 80 1.18 -5.36 20.03
#